data_AF-A0A1Y2K0J5-F1
#
_entry.id   AF-A0A1Y2K0J5-F1
#
_cell.length_a   1.000
_cell.length_b   1.000
_cell.length_c   1.000
_cell.angle_alpha   90.00
_cell.angle_beta   90.00
_cell.angle_gamma   90.00
#
_symmetry.space_group_name_H-M   'P 1'
#
loop_
_entity.id
_entity.type
_entity.pdbx_description
1 polymer ?
#
loop_
_entity_poly.entity_id
_entity_poly.type
_entity_poly.pdbx_seq_one_letter_code
_entity_poly.pdbx_strand_id
1 'polypeptide(L)'
;MLEAAPGLYVAPRLSAAVRGRIWAVLSDWFNPQSDAGYVMIWADGAQPTGVSIQTLGEPPVDLVDYDGVILARRPPLGEEEGQE
;
A
#
# COMPACT_ATOMS: atom_id res chain seq x y z
N MET A 1 14.38 4.20 9.39
CA MET A 1 12.94 4.04 9.72
C MET A 1 12.84 3.57 11.16
N LEU A 2 11.77 3.91 11.84
CA LEU A 2 11.41 3.37 13.15
C LEU A 2 10.42 2.22 12.93
N GLU A 3 10.68 1.04 13.48
CA GLU A 3 9.67 -0.02 13.55
C GLU A 3 8.73 0.30 14.73
N ALA A 4 7.49 0.71 14.42
CA ALA A 4 6.52 1.13 15.42
C ALA A 4 5.69 -0.04 15.97
N ALA A 5 5.57 -1.11 15.18
CA ALA A 5 4.94 -2.38 15.51
C ALA A 5 5.53 -3.45 14.56
N PRO A 6 5.35 -4.76 14.83
CA PRO A 6 5.87 -5.82 13.95
C PRO A 6 5.47 -5.61 12.49
N GLY A 7 6.45 -5.44 11.60
CA GLY A 7 6.21 -5.22 10.17
C GLY A 7 5.74 -3.81 9.77
N LEU A 8 5.56 -2.89 10.73
CA LEU A 8 5.18 -1.50 10.49
C LEU A 8 6.37 -0.57 10.69
N TYR A 9 6.80 0.07 9.61
CA TYR A 9 7.94 0.97 9.62
C TYR A 9 7.56 2.41 9.24
N VAL A 10 8.03 3.36 10.04
CA VAL A 10 7.71 4.79 9.91
C VAL A 10 8.97 5.60 9.59
N ALA A 11 8.91 6.45 8.56
CA ALA A 11 9.93 7.46 8.26
C ALA A 11 9.31 8.73 7.68
N PRO A 12 9.01 9.74 8.51
CA PRO A 12 8.33 10.96 8.06
C PRO A 12 9.15 11.81 7.09
N ARG A 13 10.48 11.64 7.07
CA ARG A 13 11.43 12.39 6.24
C ARG A 13 12.14 11.46 5.27
N LEU A 14 11.36 10.77 4.44
CA LEU A 14 11.87 9.87 3.40
C LEU A 14 11.83 10.57 2.04
N SER A 15 12.99 10.76 1.40
CA SER A 15 13.03 11.35 0.06
C SER A 15 12.48 10.37 -0.99
N ALA A 16 11.99 10.90 -2.11
CA ALA A 16 11.50 10.07 -3.22
C ALA A 16 12.55 9.07 -3.72
N ALA A 17 13.83 9.48 -3.79
CA ALA A 17 14.92 8.61 -4.20
C ALA A 17 15.18 7.46 -3.22
N VAL A 18 15.14 7.72 -1.91
CA VAL A 18 15.31 6.67 -0.90
C VAL A 18 14.10 5.74 -0.89
N ARG A 19 12.89 6.30 -1.02
CA ARG A 19 11.64 5.54 -1.16
C ARG A 19 11.71 4.55 -2.32
N GLY A 20 12.12 5.00 -3.50
CA GLY A 20 12.28 4.13 -4.67
C GLY A 20 13.29 3.00 -4.46
N ARG A 21 14.40 3.25 -3.74
CA ARG A 21 15.38 2.20 -3.40
C ARG A 21 14.80 1.16 -2.44
N ILE A 22 14.06 1.60 -1.42
CA ILE A 22 13.38 0.68 -0.50
C ILE A 22 12.38 -0.16 -1.28
N TRP A 23 11.60 0.46 -2.16
CA TRP A 23 10.63 -0.25 -3.00
C TRP A 23 11.29 -1.29 -3.90
N ALA A 24 12.44 -0.98 -4.49
CA ALA A 24 13.19 -1.93 -5.30
C ALA A 24 13.64 -3.16 -4.50
N VAL A 25 14.11 -2.98 -3.25
CA VAL A 25 14.48 -4.09 -2.37
C VAL A 25 13.25 -4.93 -1.99
N LEU A 26 12.14 -4.29 -1.61
CA LEU A 26 10.90 -5.02 -1.28
C LEU A 26 10.35 -5.80 -2.48
N SER A 27 10.44 -5.22 -3.68
CA SER A 27 10.05 -5.87 -4.93
C SER A 27 10.92 -7.09 -5.26
N ASP A 28 12.23 -7.00 -5.00
CA ASP A 28 13.19 -8.12 -5.20
C ASP A 28 12.92 -9.29 -4.24
N TRP A 29 12.50 -8.98 -3.01
CA TRP A 29 12.15 -10.00 -2.01
C TRP A 29 10.73 -10.54 -2.15
N PHE A 30 9.88 -9.86 -2.91
CA PHE A 30 8.48 -10.21 -3.02
C PHE A 30 8.29 -11.53 -3.76
N ASN A 31 7.57 -12.47 -3.13
CA ASN A 31 7.17 -13.73 -3.73
C ASN A 31 5.69 -13.62 -4.16
N PRO A 32 5.37 -13.60 -5.46
CA PRO A 32 4.00 -13.50 -5.95
C PRO A 32 3.06 -14.62 -5.50
N GLN A 33 3.62 -15.78 -5.12
CA GLN A 33 2.86 -16.94 -4.65
C GLN A 33 2.62 -16.90 -3.13
N SER A 34 3.04 -15.85 -2.43
CA SER A 34 2.75 -15.67 -1.01
C SER A 34 1.48 -14.86 -0.80
N ASP A 35 0.72 -15.20 0.24
CA ASP A 35 -0.43 -14.41 0.70
C ASP A 35 -0.01 -13.14 1.46
N ALA A 36 1.28 -12.80 1.45
CA ALA A 36 1.81 -11.61 2.08
C ALA A 36 1.89 -10.46 1.07
N GLY A 37 1.73 -9.24 1.56
CA GLY A 37 1.85 -8.03 0.75
C GLY A 37 2.60 -6.92 1.47
N TYR A 38 3.04 -5.93 0.69
CA TYR A 38 3.65 -4.71 1.21
C TYR A 38 2.81 -3.50 0.80
N VAL A 39 2.62 -2.57 1.72
CA VAL A 39 1.99 -1.28 1.45
C VAL A 39 2.95 -0.18 1.86
N MET A 40 3.20 0.75 0.96
CA MET A 40 4.00 1.95 1.23
C MET A 40 3.14 3.19 1.02
N ILE A 41 3.11 4.06 2.02
CA ILE A 41 2.32 5.30 2.02
C ILE A 41 3.25 6.48 2.27
N TRP A 42 3.05 7.57 1.54
CA TRP A 42 3.82 8.80 1.74
C TRP A 42 3.01 10.05 1.44
N ALA A 43 3.43 11.16 2.05
CA ALA A 43 2.89 12.48 1.71
C ALA A 43 3.31 12.87 0.29
N ASP A 44 2.33 13.19 -0.54
CA ASP A 44 2.50 13.48 -1.95
C ASP A 44 1.63 14.68 -2.36
N GLY A 45 2.27 15.84 -2.52
CA GLY A 45 1.56 17.06 -2.91
C GLY A 45 1.02 17.06 -4.33
N ALA A 46 1.38 16.06 -5.16
CA ALA A 46 0.80 15.91 -6.49
C ALA A 46 -0.57 15.21 -6.47
N GLN A 47 -0.87 14.45 -5.41
CA GLN A 47 -2.16 13.78 -5.27
C GLN A 47 -3.20 14.71 -4.62
N PRO A 48 -4.47 14.68 -5.04
CA PRO A 48 -5.50 15.54 -4.43
C PRO A 48 -5.72 15.26 -2.94
N THR A 49 -5.48 14.02 -2.48
CA THR A 49 -5.53 13.61 -1.07
C THR A 49 -4.30 14.02 -0.26
N GLY A 50 -3.24 14.52 -0.92
CA GLY A 50 -1.94 14.77 -0.31
C GLY A 50 -1.17 13.49 0.04
N VAL A 51 -1.63 12.32 -0.42
CA VAL A 51 -1.08 11.01 -0.08
C VAL A 51 -1.03 10.12 -1.31
N SER A 52 0.09 9.44 -1.49
CA SER A 52 0.27 8.37 -2.47
C SER A 52 0.47 7.03 -1.77
N ILE A 53 0.07 5.96 -2.46
CA ILE A 53 0.14 4.59 -1.98
C ILE A 53 0.77 3.72 -3.08
N GLN A 54 1.58 2.75 -2.68
CA GLN A 54 2.09 1.70 -3.56
C GLN A 54 1.96 0.34 -2.88
N THR A 55 1.61 -0.69 -3.65
CA THR A 55 1.32 -2.03 -3.15
C THR A 55 2.10 -3.12 -3.91
N LEU A 56 2.49 -4.18 -3.21
CA LEU A 56 2.94 -5.46 -3.76
C LEU A 56 2.07 -6.56 -3.16
N GLY A 57 1.65 -7.51 -4.00
CA GLY A 57 0.66 -8.53 -3.63
C GLY A 57 -0.76 -8.00 -3.63
N GLU A 58 -1.67 -8.80 -3.11
CA GLU A 58 -3.08 -8.45 -2.93
C GLU A 58 -3.20 -7.49 -1.73
N PRO A 59 -3.50 -6.20 -1.92
CA PRO A 59 -3.76 -5.34 -0.78
C PRO A 59 -5.05 -5.82 -0.08
N PRO A 60 -5.11 -5.77 1.26
CA PRO A 60 -6.29 -6.26 2.01
C PRO A 60 -7.55 -5.41 1.79
N VAL A 61 -7.43 -4.30 1.07
CA VAL A 61 -8.52 -3.41 0.67
C VAL A 61 -8.32 -3.00 -0.78
N ASP A 62 -9.39 -3.07 -1.56
CA ASP A 62 -9.37 -2.56 -2.93
C ASP A 62 -9.40 -1.03 -2.88
N LEU A 63 -8.38 -0.37 -3.43
CA LEU A 63 -8.25 1.08 -3.42
C LEU A 63 -8.71 1.64 -4.77
N VAL A 64 -9.75 2.46 -4.74
CA VAL A 64 -10.36 3.05 -5.94
C VAL A 64 -10.19 4.57 -5.94
N ASP A 65 -9.84 5.13 -7.10
CA ASP A 65 -9.92 6.57 -7.34
C ASP A 65 -11.37 6.94 -7.69
N TYR A 66 -11.95 7.83 -6.89
CA TYR A 66 -13.28 8.39 -7.10
C TYR A 66 -13.18 9.92 -7.07
N ASP A 67 -13.23 10.55 -8.25
CA ASP A 67 -13.10 11.99 -8.42
C ASP A 67 -11.82 12.60 -7.78
N GLY A 68 -10.69 11.89 -7.88
CA GLY A 68 -9.41 12.31 -7.32
C GLY A 68 -9.24 11.98 -5.84
N VAL A 69 -10.23 11.32 -5.22
CA VAL A 69 -10.17 10.83 -3.84
C VAL A 69 -9.92 9.33 -3.86
N ILE A 70 -8.85 8.89 -3.17
CA ILE A 70 -8.60 7.45 -2.98
C ILE A 70 -9.47 6.93 -1.85
N LEU A 71 -10.34 5.96 -2.16
CA LEU A 71 -11.26 5.32 -1.23
C LEU A 71 -10.93 3.83 -1.10
N ALA A 72 -11.12 3.27 0.10
CA ALA A 72 -11.12 1.83 0.28
C ALA A 72 -12.52 1.29 -0.07
N ARG A 73 -12.62 0.48 -1.11
CA ARG A 73 -13.81 -0.30 -1.46
C ARG A 73 -13.87 -1.52 -0.54
N ARG A 74 -14.99 -1.66 0.15
CA ARG A 74 -15.37 -2.91 0.81
C ARG A 74 -16.47 -3.57 -0.01
N PRO A 75 -16.49 -4.91 -0.10
CA PRO A 75 -17.64 -5.60 -0.66
C PRO A 75 -18.90 -5.23 0.12
N PRO A 76 -20.07 -5.21 -0.54
CA PRO A 76 -21.34 -4.93 0.12
C PRO A 76 -21.57 -5.97 1.24
N LEU A 77 -22.13 -5.51 2.36
CA LEU A 77 -22.47 -6.38 3.49
C LEU A 77 -23.47 -7.45 3.01
N GLY A 78 -23.01 -8.69 2.84
CA GLY A 78 -23.87 -9.83 2.47
C GLY A 78 -23.33 -10.76 1.37
N GLU A 79 -22.23 -10.41 0.72
CA GLU A 79 -21.52 -11.32 -0.19
C GLU A 79 -20.32 -11.91 0.56
N GLU A 80 -20.50 -13.11 1.16
CA GLU A 80 -19.34 -13.94 1.49
C GLU A 80 -18.71 -14.39 0.17
N GLU A 81 -17.41 -14.15 0.02
CA GLU A 81 -16.66 -14.51 -1.18
C GLU A 81 -16.88 -16.01 -1.46
N GLY A 82 -17.52 -16.27 -2.60
CA GLY A 82 -17.72 -17.61 -3.10
C GLY A 82 -16.37 -18.29 -3.27
N GLN A 83 -16.25 -19.47 -2.65
CA GLN A 83 -15.24 -20.47 -2.99
C GLN A 83 -15.29 -20.75 -4.50
N GLU A 84 -14.18 -20.50 -5.19
CA GLU A 84 -13.75 -21.26 -6.38
C GLU A 84 -12.24 -21.52 -6.32
#